data_AF-K9X798-F1
#
_entry.id   AF-K9X798-F1
#
_cell.length_a   1.000
_cell.length_b   1.000
_cell.length_c   1.000
_cell.angle_alpha   90.00
_cell.angle_beta   90.00
_cell.angle_gamma   90.00
#
_symmetry.space_group_name_H-M   'P 1'
#
loop_
_entity.id
_entity.type
_entity.pdbx_description
1 polymer ?
#
loop_
_entity_poly.entity_id
_entity_poly.type
_entity_poly.pdbx_seq_one_letter_code
_entity_poly.pdbx_strand_id
1 'polypeptide(L)'
;MNTFFCSDYSRQIGEDVIGSATNYQTYILVECPPPWVSEPFNSKWVPENLRFLVEEVKRARLPISFLLIANDSSHKVNQTTLLIYQKQQGLSSGYRKQEFKLENIEQVATVVRKCLWSKSPESKVETGVTRDILVCTHGSHDKCCARYGNPFYFHATDTVANLYLDNVRVWRSTHFGGHRFAPTAIDLPEGRYYGVLDQDTFSSILTRTGDIQCLNKVYRGWGILPTALQVLERELILNHGWDWFNYKVAGKILEQSLDNNTILAELTFEKPSGSLYTYQAKLVKDQVKSQELRTSCNALQQSVVVKYAVDNLYLTSRKVVTYSV
;
A
#
# COMPACT_ATOMS: atom_id res chain seq x y z
N MET A 1 30.39 10.79 -14.03
CA MET A 1 29.82 10.85 -12.67
C MET A 1 29.02 9.58 -12.43
N ASN A 2 29.32 8.82 -11.37
CA ASN A 2 28.63 7.56 -11.12
C ASN A 2 27.23 7.85 -10.54
N THR A 3 26.18 7.64 -11.33
CA THR A 3 24.81 7.96 -10.92
C THR A 3 24.31 6.91 -9.92
N PHE A 4 24.21 7.28 -8.64
CA PHE A 4 23.71 6.38 -7.58
C PHE A 4 22.20 6.13 -7.69
N PHE A 5 21.76 4.87 -7.82
CA PHE A 5 20.34 4.50 -7.75
C PHE A 5 20.05 3.78 -6.43
N CYS A 6 19.19 4.36 -5.59
CA CYS A 6 18.86 3.75 -4.29
C CYS A 6 18.27 2.34 -4.44
N SER A 7 17.58 2.07 -5.55
CA SER A 7 17.00 0.76 -5.80
C SER A 7 18.00 -0.29 -6.27
N ASP A 8 19.08 0.11 -6.92
CA ASP A 8 20.17 -0.81 -7.26
C ASP A 8 20.96 -1.17 -6.01
N TYR A 9 21.22 -0.16 -5.19
CA TYR A 9 21.91 -0.33 -3.92
C TYR A 9 21.13 -1.24 -2.95
N SER A 10 19.83 -1.02 -2.79
CA SER A 10 18.96 -1.86 -1.94
C SER A 10 18.95 -3.33 -2.39
N ARG A 11 18.91 -3.60 -3.71
CA ARG A 11 19.05 -4.95 -4.27
C ARG A 11 20.43 -5.55 -4.00
N GLN A 12 21.49 -4.78 -4.21
CA GLN A 12 22.87 -5.23 -4.06
C GLN A 12 23.17 -5.71 -2.63
N ILE A 13 22.62 -5.04 -1.62
CA ILE A 13 22.80 -5.41 -0.22
C ILE A 13 21.76 -6.44 0.28
N GLY A 14 20.81 -6.83 -0.57
CA GLY A 14 19.75 -7.76 -0.20
C GLY A 14 18.81 -7.22 0.89
N GLU A 15 18.45 -5.93 0.84
CA GLU A 15 17.57 -5.32 1.84
C GLU A 15 16.20 -6.03 1.88
N ASP A 16 15.79 -6.51 3.05
CA ASP A 16 14.47 -7.10 3.23
C ASP A 16 13.38 -6.02 3.08
N VAL A 17 12.38 -6.26 2.21
CA VAL A 17 11.36 -5.25 1.90
C VAL A 17 10.25 -5.17 2.94
N ILE A 18 10.08 -6.21 3.78
CA ILE A 18 8.97 -6.31 4.74
C ILE A 18 9.02 -5.20 5.80
N GLY A 19 7.85 -4.87 6.35
CA GLY A 19 7.75 -3.83 7.37
C GLY A 19 8.13 -2.47 6.80
N SER A 20 7.73 -2.20 5.56
CA SER A 20 7.98 -0.91 4.90
C SER A 20 6.73 -0.29 4.28
N ALA A 21 5.57 -0.94 4.42
CA ALA A 21 4.30 -0.37 4.00
C ALA A 21 3.82 0.69 4.99
N THR A 22 3.32 1.81 4.46
CA THR A 22 2.64 2.84 5.26
C THR A 22 1.23 2.39 5.64
N ASN A 23 0.67 2.93 6.73
CA ASN A 23 -0.60 2.48 7.30
C ASN A 23 -1.65 3.58 7.47
N TYR A 24 -1.89 4.36 6.41
CA TYR A 24 -2.86 5.45 6.42
C TYR A 24 -4.29 4.97 6.69
N GLN A 25 -5.10 5.82 7.33
CA GLN A 25 -6.53 5.56 7.56
C GLN A 25 -7.33 5.82 6.30
N THR A 26 -6.91 6.79 5.47
CA THR A 26 -7.60 7.12 4.23
C THR A 26 -6.61 7.32 3.09
N TYR A 27 -6.89 6.76 1.91
CA TYR A 27 -6.27 7.17 0.65
C TYR A 27 -7.27 7.99 -0.16
N ILE A 28 -6.78 9.08 -0.75
CA ILE A 28 -7.52 9.93 -1.68
C ILE A 28 -6.71 9.99 -2.97
N LEU A 29 -7.21 9.31 -3.99
CA LEU A 29 -6.56 9.23 -5.30
C LEU A 29 -7.31 10.13 -6.26
N VAL A 30 -6.59 11.09 -6.82
CA VAL A 30 -7.13 12.10 -7.72
C VAL A 30 -6.58 11.87 -9.11
N GLU A 31 -7.45 11.60 -10.07
CA GLU A 31 -7.04 11.53 -11.46
C GLU A 31 -6.53 12.90 -11.93
N CYS A 32 -5.24 12.97 -12.23
CA CYS A 32 -4.57 14.18 -12.67
C CYS A 32 -3.47 13.79 -13.65
N PRO A 33 -3.55 14.22 -14.92
CA PRO A 33 -2.61 13.74 -15.92
C PRO A 33 -1.16 14.21 -15.68
N PRO A 34 -0.15 13.40 -16.03
CA PRO A 34 1.26 13.79 -15.95
C PRO A 34 1.62 14.88 -17.00
N PRO A 35 2.80 15.54 -16.90
CA PRO A 35 3.86 15.34 -15.91
C PRO A 35 3.54 15.95 -14.54
N TRP A 36 4.01 15.28 -13.49
CA TRP A 36 3.97 15.79 -12.11
C TRP A 36 5.33 16.35 -11.69
N VAL A 37 5.34 17.49 -11.01
CA VAL A 37 6.55 18.05 -10.39
C VAL A 37 6.84 17.35 -9.05
N SER A 38 8.06 17.52 -8.51
CA SER A 38 8.53 16.76 -7.32
C SER A 38 7.54 16.78 -6.14
N GLU A 39 6.94 17.96 -5.89
CA GLU A 39 5.76 18.10 -5.03
C GLU A 39 4.49 17.98 -5.87
N PRO A 40 3.80 16.83 -5.89
CA PRO A 40 2.82 16.53 -6.93
C PRO A 40 1.62 17.47 -6.95
N PHE A 41 1.17 17.94 -5.79
CA PHE A 41 0.04 18.88 -5.67
C PHE A 41 0.38 20.34 -6.04
N ASN A 42 1.62 20.60 -6.45
CA ASN A 42 2.03 21.85 -7.10
C ASN A 42 2.10 21.70 -8.64
N SER A 43 1.65 20.58 -9.19
CA SER A 43 1.65 20.34 -10.64
C SER A 43 0.61 21.19 -11.36
N LYS A 44 0.86 21.47 -12.64
CA LYS A 44 0.09 22.39 -13.49
C LYS A 44 -1.44 22.23 -13.40
N TRP A 45 -1.93 20.99 -13.38
CA TRP A 45 -3.36 20.69 -13.45
C TRP A 45 -4.05 20.62 -12.09
N VAL A 46 -3.30 20.78 -10.99
CA VAL A 46 -3.86 20.73 -9.64
C VAL A 46 -4.37 22.13 -9.26
N PRO A 47 -5.67 22.26 -8.95
CA PRO A 47 -6.24 23.55 -8.61
C PRO A 47 -5.88 24.00 -7.19
N GLU A 48 -5.96 25.31 -6.94
CA GLU A 48 -5.53 25.89 -5.67
C GLU A 48 -6.34 25.38 -4.49
N ASN A 49 -7.65 25.19 -4.65
CA ASN A 49 -8.54 24.69 -3.60
C ASN A 49 -8.15 23.28 -3.14
N LEU A 50 -7.74 22.40 -4.06
CA LEU A 50 -7.24 21.06 -3.77
C LEU A 50 -5.87 21.12 -3.10
N ARG A 51 -4.97 21.97 -3.59
CA ARG A 51 -3.67 22.20 -2.94
C ARG A 51 -3.84 22.65 -1.48
N PHE A 52 -4.72 23.62 -1.21
CA PHE A 52 -5.00 24.10 0.15
C PHE A 52 -5.58 23.01 1.05
N LEU A 53 -6.48 22.17 0.53
CA LEU A 53 -6.99 21.01 1.27
C LEU A 53 -5.87 20.04 1.65
N VAL A 54 -4.96 19.72 0.72
CA VAL A 54 -3.83 18.83 1.02
C VAL A 54 -2.92 19.43 2.07
N GLU A 55 -2.64 20.73 2.00
CA GLU A 55 -1.86 21.43 3.02
C GLU A 55 -2.53 21.43 4.39
N GLU A 56 -3.84 21.67 4.45
CA GLU A 56 -4.62 21.64 5.69
C GLU A 56 -4.53 20.27 6.37
N VAL A 57 -4.74 19.20 5.60
CA VAL A 57 -4.64 17.81 6.08
C VAL A 57 -3.22 17.51 6.59
N LYS A 58 -2.19 17.95 5.86
CA LYS A 58 -0.78 17.81 6.27
C LYS A 58 -0.49 18.56 7.58
N ARG A 59 -0.93 19.83 7.69
CA ARG A 59 -0.75 20.67 8.89
C ARG A 59 -1.45 20.09 10.10
N ALA A 60 -2.66 19.55 9.91
CA ALA A 60 -3.44 18.87 10.96
C ALA A 60 -2.92 17.46 11.29
N ARG A 61 -1.89 16.96 10.59
CA ARG A 61 -1.31 15.61 10.76
C ARG A 61 -2.35 14.49 10.70
N LEU A 62 -3.37 14.67 9.86
CA LEU A 62 -4.40 13.65 9.68
C LEU A 62 -3.80 12.44 8.95
N PRO A 63 -4.18 11.20 9.30
CA PRO A 63 -3.65 9.99 8.70
C PRO A 63 -4.24 9.71 7.31
N ILE A 64 -4.18 10.70 6.43
CA ILE A 64 -4.74 10.69 5.07
C ILE A 64 -3.61 10.84 4.06
N SER A 65 -3.55 9.94 3.09
CA SER A 65 -2.61 10.00 1.98
C SER A 65 -3.30 10.49 0.71
N PHE A 66 -2.81 11.57 0.15
CA PHE A 66 -3.23 12.08 -1.15
C PHE A 66 -2.24 11.64 -2.21
N LEU A 67 -2.75 11.08 -3.31
CA LEU A 67 -1.95 10.69 -4.48
C LEU A 67 -2.62 11.19 -5.75
N LEU A 68 -1.82 11.63 -6.72
CA LEU A 68 -2.30 11.82 -8.08
C LEU A 68 -2.13 10.50 -8.84
N ILE A 69 -3.15 10.15 -9.62
CA ILE A 69 -3.16 8.95 -10.45
C ILE A 69 -3.43 9.32 -11.91
N ALA A 70 -2.96 8.47 -12.83
CA ALA A 70 -3.26 8.60 -14.24
C ALA A 70 -3.21 7.24 -14.94
N ASN A 71 -3.92 7.09 -16.03
CA ASN A 71 -3.82 5.96 -16.95
C ASN A 71 -3.90 6.45 -18.39
N ASP A 72 -3.91 5.52 -19.35
CA ASP A 72 -3.92 5.85 -20.79
C ASP A 72 -5.23 6.51 -21.29
N SER A 73 -6.23 6.63 -20.41
CA SER A 73 -7.52 7.29 -20.66
C SER A 73 -7.63 8.66 -19.98
N SER A 74 -6.76 9.02 -19.03
CA SER A 74 -6.88 10.25 -18.23
C SER A 74 -6.82 11.55 -19.03
N HIS A 75 -6.30 11.52 -20.25
CA HIS A 75 -6.29 12.68 -21.17
C HIS A 75 -7.41 12.64 -22.23
N LYS A 76 -8.19 11.56 -22.27
CA LYS A 76 -9.17 11.29 -23.34
C LYS A 76 -10.61 11.57 -22.90
N VAL A 77 -10.83 11.82 -21.61
CA VAL A 77 -12.16 12.01 -21.03
C VAL A 77 -12.23 13.37 -20.33
N ASN A 78 -13.30 14.12 -20.56
CA ASN A 78 -13.59 15.39 -19.86
C ASN A 78 -14.22 15.13 -18.49
N GLN A 79 -13.65 14.22 -17.71
CA GLN A 79 -14.10 13.87 -16.36
C GLN A 79 -12.89 13.55 -15.49
N THR A 80 -13.03 13.72 -14.18
CA THR A 80 -12.02 13.37 -13.19
C THR A 80 -12.52 12.23 -12.32
N THR A 81 -11.80 11.11 -12.32
CA THR A 81 -12.03 10.04 -11.34
C THR A 81 -11.43 10.42 -9.99
N LEU A 82 -12.24 10.36 -8.95
CA LEU A 82 -11.82 10.46 -7.55
C LEU A 82 -12.09 9.13 -6.86
N LEU A 83 -11.05 8.53 -6.28
CA LEU A 83 -11.16 7.30 -5.49
C LEU A 83 -10.83 7.61 -4.04
N ILE A 84 -11.72 7.21 -3.12
CA ILE A 84 -11.51 7.35 -1.68
C ILE A 84 -11.55 5.95 -1.07
N TYR A 85 -10.49 5.60 -0.34
CA TYR A 85 -10.35 4.34 0.37
C TYR A 85 -10.26 4.61 1.86
N GLN A 86 -11.23 4.14 2.63
CA GLN A 86 -11.27 4.34 4.09
C GLN A 86 -11.07 3.00 4.81
N LYS A 87 -10.11 2.96 5.73
CA LYS A 87 -9.80 1.75 6.50
C LYS A 87 -11.02 1.32 7.30
N GLN A 88 -11.35 0.04 7.24
CA GLN A 88 -12.44 -0.52 8.03
C GLN A 88 -11.99 -0.74 9.49
N GLN A 89 -12.90 -0.55 10.44
CA GLN A 89 -12.64 -0.78 11.86
C GLN A 89 -12.79 -2.26 12.22
N GLY A 90 -12.01 -2.73 13.19
CA GLY A 90 -12.03 -4.13 13.64
C GLY A 90 -11.45 -5.11 12.62
N LEU A 91 -12.01 -6.31 12.57
CA LEU A 91 -11.62 -7.35 11.61
C LEU A 91 -12.01 -6.93 10.19
N SER A 92 -11.03 -6.75 9.33
CA SER A 92 -11.26 -6.31 7.96
C SER A 92 -10.29 -6.94 6.96
N SER A 93 -10.68 -6.94 5.69
CA SER A 93 -9.83 -7.38 4.58
C SER A 93 -9.21 -6.22 3.81
N GLY A 94 -9.30 -4.98 4.33
CA GLY A 94 -8.75 -3.80 3.67
C GLY A 94 -9.56 -2.52 3.91
N TYR A 95 -9.76 -1.78 2.83
CA TYR A 95 -10.39 -0.47 2.79
C TYR A 95 -11.76 -0.54 2.13
N ARG A 96 -12.70 0.29 2.60
CA ARG A 96 -13.94 0.56 1.89
C ARG A 96 -13.67 1.57 0.78
N LYS A 97 -13.98 1.19 -0.46
CA LYS A 97 -13.86 2.04 -1.64
C LYS A 97 -15.11 2.91 -1.84
N GLN A 98 -14.90 4.15 -2.24
CA GLN A 98 -15.88 5.02 -2.88
C GLN A 98 -15.24 5.59 -4.15
N GLU A 99 -15.99 5.59 -5.25
CA GLU A 99 -15.55 6.13 -6.54
C GLU A 99 -16.52 7.23 -6.98
N PHE A 100 -15.98 8.33 -7.47
CA PHE A 100 -16.75 9.46 -7.99
C PHE A 100 -16.25 9.79 -9.40
N LYS A 101 -17.18 10.04 -10.32
CA LYS A 101 -16.90 10.64 -11.62
C LYS A 101 -17.32 12.10 -11.55
N LEU A 102 -16.34 12.98 -11.51
CA LEU A 102 -16.52 14.42 -11.39
C LEU A 102 -16.40 15.05 -12.78
N GLU A 103 -17.04 16.21 -12.97
CA GLU A 103 -16.95 16.94 -14.23
C GLU A 103 -15.52 17.46 -14.48
N ASN A 104 -14.81 17.80 -13.41
CA ASN A 104 -13.44 18.28 -13.45
C ASN A 104 -12.77 18.18 -12.06
N ILE A 105 -11.46 18.43 -12.03
CA ILE A 105 -10.63 18.33 -10.82
C ILE A 105 -10.95 19.40 -9.77
N GLU A 106 -11.55 20.53 -10.14
CA GLU A 106 -11.94 21.61 -9.21
C GLU A 106 -12.96 21.14 -8.17
N GLN A 107 -13.80 20.16 -8.53
CA GLN A 107 -14.82 19.61 -7.65
C GLN A 107 -14.26 18.69 -6.55
N VAL A 108 -13.02 18.19 -6.72
CA VAL A 108 -12.42 17.18 -5.83
C VAL A 108 -12.38 17.66 -4.38
N ALA A 109 -11.92 18.90 -4.14
CA ALA A 109 -11.77 19.41 -2.79
C ALA A 109 -13.12 19.40 -2.06
N THR A 110 -14.17 19.90 -2.70
CA THR A 110 -15.54 19.93 -2.17
C THR A 110 -16.07 18.53 -1.84
N VAL A 111 -15.92 17.57 -2.75
CA VAL A 111 -16.38 16.18 -2.53
C VAL A 111 -15.62 15.52 -1.39
N VAL A 112 -14.29 15.69 -1.34
CA VAL A 112 -13.46 15.18 -0.23
C VAL A 112 -13.89 15.79 1.09
N ARG A 113 -14.15 17.11 1.15
CA ARG A 113 -14.62 17.76 2.38
C ARG A 113 -15.91 17.14 2.88
N LYS A 114 -16.87 16.91 1.97
CA LYS A 114 -18.14 16.28 2.29
C LYS A 114 -17.93 14.86 2.80
N CYS A 115 -17.11 14.05 2.14
CA CYS A 115 -16.82 12.67 2.52
C CYS A 115 -16.14 12.55 3.90
N LEU A 116 -15.19 13.44 4.22
CA LEU A 116 -14.41 13.36 5.46
C LEU A 116 -15.15 13.96 6.67
N TRP A 117 -15.90 15.05 6.48
CA TRP A 117 -16.42 15.85 7.60
C TRP A 117 -17.94 15.89 7.70
N SER A 118 -18.69 15.54 6.65
CA SER A 118 -20.15 15.51 6.73
C SER A 118 -20.62 14.10 7.09
N LYS A 119 -21.44 13.98 8.14
CA LYS A 119 -22.06 12.70 8.57
C LYS A 119 -23.16 12.19 7.63
N SER A 120 -23.32 12.79 6.44
CA SER A 120 -24.42 12.51 5.51
C SER A 120 -23.96 11.55 4.41
N PRO A 121 -24.42 10.29 4.40
CA PRO A 121 -24.15 9.37 3.30
C PRO A 121 -25.16 9.64 2.18
N GLU A 122 -24.82 10.50 1.22
CA GLU A 122 -25.69 10.70 0.05
C GLU A 122 -25.01 10.38 -1.27
N SER A 123 -25.79 9.68 -2.11
CA SER A 123 -25.43 8.85 -3.27
C SER A 123 -24.50 7.68 -2.92
N LYS A 124 -25.10 6.51 -2.70
CA LYS A 124 -24.43 5.24 -2.95
C LYS A 124 -24.04 5.24 -4.42
N VAL A 125 -22.80 5.61 -4.73
CA VAL A 125 -22.24 5.25 -6.02
C VAL A 125 -22.08 3.73 -5.98
N GLU A 126 -22.77 3.03 -6.86
CA GLU A 126 -22.56 1.60 -7.10
C GLU A 126 -21.10 1.41 -7.52
N THR A 127 -20.27 0.95 -6.60
CA THR A 127 -18.92 0.55 -6.94
C THR A 127 -18.98 -0.87 -7.50
N GLY A 128 -18.74 -1.03 -8.80
CA GLY A 128 -18.30 -2.31 -9.32
C GLY A 128 -17.09 -2.78 -8.52
N VAL A 129 -17.04 -4.08 -8.18
CA VAL A 129 -15.92 -4.68 -7.44
C VAL A 129 -14.68 -4.60 -8.32
N THR A 130 -13.89 -3.54 -8.14
CA THR A 130 -12.71 -3.24 -8.94
C THR A 130 -11.48 -3.15 -8.04
N ARG A 131 -10.42 -3.82 -8.46
CA ARG A 131 -9.09 -3.78 -7.84
C ARG A 131 -8.28 -2.69 -8.55
N ASP A 132 -7.69 -1.78 -7.80
CA ASP A 132 -6.87 -0.69 -8.32
C ASP A 132 -5.41 -0.93 -7.94
N ILE A 133 -4.57 -1.18 -8.94
CA ILE A 133 -3.13 -1.37 -8.79
C ILE A 133 -2.42 -0.04 -9.08
N LEU A 134 -1.79 0.55 -8.07
CA LEU A 134 -1.07 1.82 -8.20
C LEU A 134 0.42 1.56 -8.37
N VAL A 135 0.95 1.81 -9.56
CA VAL A 135 2.40 1.73 -9.84
C VAL A 135 3.02 3.12 -9.70
N CYS A 136 4.02 3.25 -8.83
CA CYS A 136 4.71 4.54 -8.66
C CYS A 136 5.61 4.84 -9.87
N THR A 137 5.33 5.93 -10.58
CA THR A 137 6.10 6.36 -11.76
C THR A 137 6.70 7.77 -11.59
N HIS A 138 6.74 8.28 -10.36
CA HIS A 138 7.02 9.68 -10.06
C HIS A 138 8.52 10.06 -10.15
N GLY A 139 9.03 10.15 -11.37
CA GLY A 139 10.45 10.39 -11.65
C GLY A 139 11.03 11.71 -11.16
N SER A 140 10.20 12.76 -11.09
CA SER A 140 10.57 14.08 -10.56
C SER A 140 10.81 14.07 -9.05
N HIS A 141 10.25 13.08 -8.33
CA HIS A 141 10.50 12.86 -6.91
C HIS A 141 11.73 11.97 -6.68
N ASP A 142 11.78 10.80 -7.33
CA ASP A 142 12.95 9.92 -7.29
C ASP A 142 13.15 9.20 -8.63
N LYS A 143 14.38 9.23 -9.14
CA LYS A 143 14.73 8.64 -10.44
C LYS A 143 14.54 7.12 -10.52
N CYS A 144 14.55 6.38 -9.40
CA CYS A 144 14.23 4.95 -9.40
C CYS A 144 12.76 4.70 -9.74
N CYS A 145 11.84 5.60 -9.33
CA CYS A 145 10.43 5.51 -9.72
C CYS A 145 10.25 5.66 -11.24
N ALA A 146 11.01 6.54 -11.89
CA ALA A 146 11.00 6.63 -13.35
C ALA A 146 11.70 5.43 -14.01
N ARG A 147 12.91 5.09 -13.56
CA ARG A 147 13.74 4.04 -14.17
C ARG A 147 13.07 2.67 -14.15
N TYR A 148 12.47 2.30 -13.02
CA TYR A 148 11.89 0.97 -12.83
C TYR A 148 10.37 0.97 -12.89
N GLY A 149 9.71 2.01 -12.37
CA GLY A 149 8.25 2.08 -12.33
C GLY A 149 7.60 2.32 -13.70
N ASN A 150 8.20 3.14 -14.58
CA ASN A 150 7.62 3.40 -15.90
C ASN A 150 7.56 2.14 -16.79
N PRO A 151 8.65 1.36 -16.98
CA PRO A 151 8.57 0.10 -17.72
C PRO A 151 7.60 -0.88 -17.07
N PHE A 152 7.65 -1.01 -15.74
CA PHE A 152 6.77 -1.92 -15.02
C PHE A 152 5.29 -1.58 -15.16
N TYR A 153 4.90 -0.30 -15.25
CA TYR A 153 3.51 0.09 -15.49
C TYR A 153 2.95 -0.52 -16.80
N PHE A 154 3.74 -0.49 -17.87
CA PHE A 154 3.34 -1.09 -19.15
C PHE A 154 3.25 -2.61 -19.03
N HIS A 155 4.27 -3.26 -18.45
CA HIS A 155 4.23 -4.70 -18.19
C HIS A 155 3.04 -5.13 -17.34
N ALA A 156 2.71 -4.35 -16.31
CA ALA A 156 1.58 -4.62 -15.43
C ALA A 156 0.24 -4.50 -16.18
N THR A 157 0.11 -3.49 -17.03
CA THR A 157 -1.08 -3.28 -17.87
C THR A 157 -1.26 -4.43 -18.86
N ASP A 158 -0.18 -4.82 -19.54
CA ASP A 158 -0.18 -5.97 -20.47
C ASP A 158 -0.50 -7.28 -19.74
N THR A 159 0.05 -7.48 -18.54
CA THR A 159 -0.21 -8.68 -17.72
C THR A 159 -1.69 -8.77 -17.33
N VAL A 160 -2.30 -7.68 -16.88
CA VAL A 160 -3.73 -7.62 -16.55
C VAL A 160 -4.60 -7.95 -17.76
N ALA A 161 -4.26 -7.38 -18.93
CA ALA A 161 -4.98 -7.66 -20.18
C ALA A 161 -4.84 -9.12 -20.61
N ASN A 162 -3.62 -9.68 -20.57
CA ASN A 162 -3.33 -11.07 -20.96
C ASN A 162 -3.98 -12.11 -20.04
N LEU A 163 -4.19 -11.76 -18.76
CA LEU A 163 -4.89 -12.60 -17.78
C LEU A 163 -6.42 -12.41 -17.81
N TYR A 164 -6.94 -11.55 -18.70
CA TYR A 164 -8.37 -11.25 -18.83
C TYR A 164 -9.02 -10.80 -17.51
N LEU A 165 -8.29 -9.98 -16.73
CA LEU A 165 -8.75 -9.48 -15.44
C LEU A 165 -9.51 -8.16 -15.59
N ASP A 166 -10.71 -8.21 -16.16
CA ASP A 166 -11.54 -7.03 -16.49
C ASP A 166 -11.90 -6.16 -15.28
N ASN A 167 -11.82 -6.72 -14.07
CA ASN A 167 -12.09 -6.02 -12.82
C ASN A 167 -10.83 -5.39 -12.18
N VAL A 168 -9.68 -5.41 -12.85
CA VAL A 168 -8.42 -4.84 -12.34
C VAL A 168 -8.02 -3.63 -13.20
N ARG A 169 -7.76 -2.49 -12.55
CA ARG A 169 -7.26 -1.27 -13.21
C ARG A 169 -5.84 -0.99 -12.76
N VAL A 170 -4.95 -0.72 -13.71
CA VAL A 170 -3.58 -0.31 -13.44
C VAL A 170 -3.46 1.20 -13.61
N TRP A 171 -2.97 1.87 -12.57
CA TRP A 171 -2.75 3.31 -12.53
C TRP A 171 -1.28 3.62 -12.38
N ARG A 172 -0.80 4.61 -13.12
CA ARG A 172 0.36 5.39 -12.70
C ARG A 172 -0.01 6.17 -11.44
N SER A 173 0.92 6.32 -10.52
CA SER A 173 0.73 7.07 -9.29
C SER A 173 1.93 7.95 -8.98
N THR A 174 1.65 9.08 -8.31
CA THR A 174 2.67 9.85 -7.59
C THR A 174 3.27 9.03 -6.45
N HIS A 175 4.38 9.54 -5.91
CA HIS A 175 5.17 8.83 -4.91
C HIS A 175 4.40 8.49 -3.64
N PHE A 176 4.46 7.23 -3.21
CA PHE A 176 3.83 6.71 -1.99
C PHE A 176 4.83 5.99 -1.05
N GLY A 177 6.13 6.23 -1.22
CA GLY A 177 7.18 5.60 -0.41
C GLY A 177 7.74 4.31 -1.01
N GLY A 178 9.00 4.02 -0.67
CA GLY A 178 9.67 2.77 -1.06
C GLY A 178 10.32 2.79 -2.44
N HIS A 179 10.74 3.95 -2.96
CA HIS A 179 11.44 4.03 -4.26
C HIS A 179 12.73 3.20 -4.35
N ARG A 180 13.37 2.89 -3.21
CA ARG A 180 14.49 1.95 -3.15
C ARG A 180 14.08 0.50 -3.41
N PHE A 181 12.79 0.20 -3.31
CA PHE A 181 12.21 -1.08 -3.72
C PHE A 181 11.49 -0.95 -5.07
N ALA A 182 11.77 0.06 -5.89
CA ALA A 182 11.13 0.20 -7.19
C ALA A 182 11.49 -1.00 -8.11
N PRO A 183 10.56 -1.53 -8.92
CA PRO A 183 9.18 -1.05 -9.08
C PRO A 183 8.31 -1.44 -7.89
N THR A 184 7.46 -0.51 -7.47
CA THR A 184 6.55 -0.67 -6.33
C THR A 184 5.10 -0.55 -6.76
N ALA A 185 4.23 -1.34 -6.15
CA ALA A 185 2.79 -1.24 -6.33
C ALA A 185 2.03 -1.19 -5.00
N ILE A 186 0.87 -0.50 -4.99
CA ILE A 186 -0.18 -0.67 -3.98
C ILE A 186 -1.34 -1.40 -4.64
N ASP A 187 -1.87 -2.41 -3.99
CA ASP A 187 -3.03 -3.16 -4.41
C ASP A 187 -4.24 -2.81 -3.53
N LEU A 188 -5.17 -2.04 -4.08
CA LEU A 188 -6.39 -1.58 -3.42
C LEU A 188 -7.60 -2.36 -3.98
N PRO A 189 -8.65 -2.63 -3.17
CA PRO A 189 -8.93 -2.04 -1.86
C PRO A 189 -8.22 -2.71 -0.68
N GLU A 190 -7.44 -3.78 -0.87
CA GLU A 190 -6.81 -4.46 0.28
C GLU A 190 -5.79 -3.58 0.99
N GLY A 191 -5.10 -2.71 0.25
CA GLY A 191 -4.03 -1.85 0.74
C GLY A 191 -2.74 -2.63 0.98
N ARG A 192 -2.43 -3.59 0.11
CA ARG A 192 -1.19 -4.38 0.18
C ARG A 192 -0.10 -3.72 -0.64
N TYR A 193 1.09 -3.65 -0.06
CA TYR A 193 2.23 -3.00 -0.70
C TYR A 193 3.23 -4.02 -1.18
N TYR A 194 3.74 -3.78 -2.38
CA TYR A 194 4.75 -4.62 -3.01
C TYR A 194 5.91 -3.78 -3.54
N GLY A 195 7.07 -4.40 -3.65
CA GLY A 195 8.30 -3.82 -4.19
C GLY A 195 9.14 -4.89 -4.88
N VAL A 196 10.14 -4.46 -5.64
CA VAL A 196 11.04 -5.33 -6.41
C VAL A 196 10.24 -6.25 -7.34
N LEU A 197 9.11 -5.76 -7.85
CA LEU A 197 8.22 -6.55 -8.68
C LEU A 197 8.84 -6.87 -10.03
N ASP A 198 8.53 -8.07 -10.50
CA ASP A 198 8.71 -8.53 -11.87
C ASP A 198 7.37 -9.08 -12.40
N GLN A 199 7.36 -9.55 -13.64
CA GLN A 199 6.14 -10.03 -14.29
C GLN A 199 5.57 -11.29 -13.63
N ASP A 200 6.43 -12.22 -13.20
CA ASP A 200 6.03 -13.51 -12.64
C ASP A 200 5.42 -13.35 -11.25
N THR A 201 6.10 -12.59 -10.39
CA THR A 201 5.60 -12.25 -9.05
C THR A 201 4.32 -11.44 -9.12
N PHE A 202 4.23 -10.48 -10.05
CA PHE A 202 3.01 -9.71 -10.25
C PHE A 202 1.84 -10.58 -10.73
N SER A 203 2.07 -11.48 -11.68
CA SER A 203 1.06 -12.45 -12.14
C SER A 203 0.57 -13.31 -10.98
N SER A 204 1.49 -13.84 -10.17
CA SER A 204 1.18 -14.66 -8.99
C SER A 204 0.34 -13.88 -7.96
N ILE A 205 0.65 -12.61 -7.71
CA ILE A 205 -0.12 -11.72 -6.84
C ILE A 205 -1.51 -11.43 -7.41
N LEU A 206 -1.61 -11.26 -8.73
CA LEU A 206 -2.89 -10.97 -9.39
C LEU A 206 -3.83 -12.16 -9.29
N THR A 207 -3.35 -13.37 -9.59
CA THR A 207 -4.15 -14.60 -9.63
C THR A 207 -4.24 -15.31 -8.28
N ARG A 208 -3.39 -14.96 -7.31
CA ARG A 208 -3.21 -15.66 -6.03
C ARG A 208 -2.84 -17.13 -6.21
N THR A 209 -1.91 -17.40 -7.11
CA THR A 209 -1.44 -18.76 -7.43
C THR A 209 0.08 -18.83 -7.51
N GLY A 210 0.62 -20.04 -7.60
CA GLY A 210 2.06 -20.27 -7.66
C GLY A 210 2.70 -20.39 -6.28
N ASP A 211 4.03 -20.33 -6.22
CA ASP A 211 4.78 -20.47 -4.98
C ASP A 211 4.63 -19.22 -4.08
N ILE A 212 4.04 -19.41 -2.90
CA ILE A 212 3.85 -18.35 -1.91
C ILE A 212 5.18 -17.77 -1.41
N GLN A 213 6.29 -18.52 -1.51
CA GLN A 213 7.62 -18.06 -1.08
C GLN A 213 8.12 -16.86 -1.89
N CYS A 214 7.54 -16.57 -3.06
CA CYS A 214 7.86 -15.36 -3.80
C CYS A 214 7.62 -14.09 -2.97
N LEU A 215 6.64 -14.11 -2.05
CA LEU A 215 6.31 -12.99 -1.17
C LEU A 215 7.41 -12.63 -0.16
N ASN A 216 8.38 -13.52 0.10
CA ASN A 216 9.56 -13.17 0.89
C ASN A 216 10.37 -12.02 0.26
N LYS A 217 10.36 -11.93 -1.07
CA LYS A 217 11.14 -10.94 -1.82
C LYS A 217 10.38 -9.65 -2.08
N VAL A 218 9.08 -9.75 -2.34
CA VAL A 218 8.30 -8.63 -2.90
C VAL A 218 7.29 -8.01 -1.94
N TYR A 219 6.89 -8.71 -0.87
CA TYR A 219 5.82 -8.25 0.02
C TYR A 219 6.34 -7.25 1.05
N ARG A 220 5.92 -5.98 0.92
CA ARG A 220 6.32 -4.90 1.83
C ARG A 220 5.48 -4.83 3.10
N GLY A 221 4.24 -5.30 3.04
CA GLY A 221 3.31 -5.36 4.16
C GLY A 221 1.89 -4.87 3.84
N TRP A 222 1.00 -5.04 4.81
CA TRP A 222 -0.40 -4.62 4.73
C TRP A 222 -0.62 -3.25 5.38
N GLY A 223 -1.18 -2.31 4.64
CA GLY A 223 -1.48 -0.95 5.11
C GLY A 223 -2.53 -0.87 6.22
N ILE A 224 -3.28 -1.95 6.47
CA ILE A 224 -4.18 -1.99 7.64
C ILE A 224 -3.43 -2.30 8.95
N LEU A 225 -2.16 -2.71 8.89
CA LEU A 225 -1.37 -3.10 10.05
C LEU A 225 -0.27 -2.08 10.37
N PRO A 226 0.05 -1.85 11.66
CA PRO A 226 1.29 -1.16 12.05
C PRO A 226 2.50 -1.83 11.42
N THR A 227 3.52 -1.04 11.07
CA THR A 227 4.71 -1.51 10.34
C THR A 227 5.39 -2.71 11.00
N ALA A 228 5.49 -2.74 12.33
CA ALA A 228 6.05 -3.88 13.05
C ALA A 228 5.26 -5.18 12.84
N LEU A 229 3.92 -5.10 12.82
CA LEU A 229 3.04 -6.25 12.65
C LEU A 229 3.05 -6.84 11.24
N GLN A 230 3.55 -6.10 10.24
CA GLN A 230 3.64 -6.60 8.87
C GLN A 230 4.63 -7.78 8.78
N VAL A 231 5.66 -7.82 9.64
CA VAL A 231 6.59 -8.96 9.71
C VAL A 231 5.86 -10.21 10.19
N LEU A 232 5.08 -10.09 11.27
CA LEU A 232 4.24 -11.17 11.78
C LEU A 232 3.23 -11.66 10.73
N GLU A 233 2.60 -10.73 10.03
CA GLU A 233 1.66 -11.08 8.97
C GLU A 233 2.33 -11.88 7.84
N ARG A 234 3.56 -11.53 7.43
CA ARG A 234 4.29 -12.30 6.43
C ARG A 234 4.50 -13.75 6.87
N GLU A 235 4.88 -13.99 8.12
CA GLU A 235 5.02 -15.36 8.64
C GLU A 235 3.69 -16.14 8.54
N LEU A 236 2.57 -15.48 8.84
CA LEU A 236 1.24 -16.10 8.73
C LEU A 236 0.83 -16.34 7.27
N ILE A 237 1.18 -15.44 6.34
CA ILE A 237 1.01 -15.65 4.90
C ILE A 237 1.76 -16.90 4.44
N LEU A 238 3.03 -17.06 4.83
CA LEU A 238 3.84 -18.20 4.41
C LEU A 238 3.31 -19.53 4.97
N ASN A 239 2.70 -19.51 6.16
CA ASN A 239 2.08 -20.68 6.77
C ASN A 239 0.71 -21.03 6.17
N HIS A 240 -0.08 -20.03 5.78
CA HIS A 240 -1.44 -20.22 5.27
C HIS A 240 -1.54 -20.22 3.74
N GLY A 241 -0.48 -19.87 3.03
CA GLY A 241 -0.50 -19.75 1.58
C GLY A 241 -1.39 -18.60 1.10
N TRP A 242 -1.83 -18.73 -0.15
CA TRP A 242 -2.71 -17.75 -0.80
C TRP A 242 -4.08 -17.59 -0.14
N ASP A 243 -4.53 -18.58 0.64
CA ASP A 243 -5.79 -18.51 1.39
C ASP A 243 -5.82 -17.36 2.39
N TRP A 244 -4.65 -16.92 2.89
CA TRP A 244 -4.54 -15.78 3.82
C TRP A 244 -5.21 -14.52 3.29
N PHE A 245 -5.19 -14.31 1.97
CA PHE A 245 -5.75 -13.13 1.32
C PHE A 245 -7.28 -13.11 1.30
N ASN A 246 -7.93 -14.18 1.78
CA ASN A 246 -9.37 -14.25 1.98
C ASN A 246 -9.78 -13.99 3.45
N TYR A 247 -8.82 -13.73 4.34
CA TYR A 247 -9.07 -13.60 5.78
C TYR A 247 -9.32 -12.14 6.16
N LYS A 248 -10.14 -11.94 7.19
CA LYS A 248 -10.26 -10.62 7.84
C LYS A 248 -9.29 -10.57 9.00
N VAL A 249 -8.56 -9.47 9.15
CA VAL A 249 -7.49 -9.33 10.12
C VAL A 249 -7.63 -8.04 10.92
N ALA A 250 -7.24 -8.12 12.19
CA ALA A 250 -7.04 -6.99 13.08
C ALA A 250 -5.74 -7.22 13.86
N GLY A 251 -4.94 -6.18 14.05
CA GLY A 251 -3.68 -6.27 14.77
C GLY A 251 -3.43 -5.06 15.67
N LYS A 252 -2.80 -5.30 16.81
CA LYS A 252 -2.40 -4.25 17.76
C LYS A 252 -1.05 -4.59 18.40
N ILE A 253 -0.33 -3.54 18.80
CA ILE A 253 0.84 -3.65 19.67
C ILE A 253 0.31 -3.68 21.10
N LEU A 254 0.71 -4.70 21.87
CA LEU A 254 0.38 -4.85 23.28
C LEU A 254 1.39 -4.10 24.14
N GLU A 255 2.68 -4.32 23.87
CA GLU A 255 3.79 -3.72 24.60
C GLU A 255 4.95 -3.41 23.66
N GLN A 256 5.74 -2.41 23.99
CA GLN A 256 6.95 -2.02 23.26
C GLN A 256 8.01 -1.56 24.25
N SER A 257 9.22 -2.11 24.15
CA SER A 257 10.32 -1.70 25.01
C SER A 257 10.79 -0.28 24.68
N LEU A 258 11.30 0.43 25.70
CA LEU A 258 11.75 1.83 25.57
C LEU A 258 12.87 2.02 24.54
N ASP A 259 13.72 1.01 24.37
CA ASP A 259 14.80 0.97 23.39
C ASP A 259 14.33 0.55 21.98
N ASN A 260 13.04 0.23 21.82
CA ASN A 260 12.43 -0.31 20.61
C ASN A 260 13.07 -1.61 20.11
N ASN A 261 13.79 -2.35 20.95
CA ASN A 261 14.37 -3.63 20.55
C ASN A 261 13.36 -4.78 20.58
N THR A 262 12.26 -4.63 21.32
CA THR A 262 11.24 -5.67 21.45
C THR A 262 9.83 -5.10 21.39
N ILE A 263 8.94 -5.82 20.71
CA ILE A 263 7.52 -5.48 20.59
C ILE A 263 6.71 -6.76 20.82
N LEU A 264 5.76 -6.71 21.76
CA LEU A 264 4.75 -7.75 21.90
C LEU A 264 3.55 -7.36 21.03
N ALA A 265 3.25 -8.17 20.02
CA ALA A 265 2.19 -7.93 19.06
C ALA A 265 1.09 -8.99 19.17
N GLU A 266 -0.15 -8.58 18.89
CA GLU A 266 -1.29 -9.48 18.74
C GLU A 266 -1.90 -9.31 17.36
N LEU A 267 -2.18 -10.43 16.69
CA LEU A 267 -2.88 -10.49 15.42
C LEU A 267 -4.04 -11.48 15.52
N THR A 268 -5.25 -10.97 15.30
CA THR A 268 -6.48 -11.77 15.25
C THR A 268 -6.96 -11.85 13.81
N PHE A 269 -7.35 -13.04 13.37
CA PHE A 269 -7.90 -13.24 12.04
C PHE A 269 -9.10 -14.19 12.02
N GLU A 270 -10.02 -13.91 11.09
CA GLU A 270 -11.23 -14.69 10.82
C GLU A 270 -11.10 -15.32 9.44
N LYS A 271 -11.21 -16.65 9.38
CA LYS A 271 -11.27 -17.40 8.12
C LYS A 271 -12.65 -17.27 7.46
N PRO A 272 -12.79 -17.54 6.15
CA PRO A 272 -14.10 -17.57 5.49
C PRO A 272 -15.11 -18.52 6.12
N SER A 273 -14.64 -19.57 6.81
CA SER A 273 -15.49 -20.48 7.59
C SER A 273 -16.07 -19.86 8.89
N GLY A 274 -15.74 -18.60 9.21
CA GLY A 274 -16.13 -17.93 10.45
C GLY A 274 -15.26 -18.30 11.67
N SER A 275 -14.27 -19.19 11.50
CA SER A 275 -13.35 -19.55 12.59
C SER A 275 -12.41 -18.40 12.90
N LEU A 276 -12.32 -18.04 14.18
CA LEU A 276 -11.51 -16.95 14.69
C LEU A 276 -10.26 -17.48 15.42
N TYR A 277 -9.12 -16.88 15.11
CA TYR A 277 -7.82 -17.22 15.69
C TYR A 277 -7.14 -15.95 16.19
N THR A 278 -6.50 -16.04 17.36
CA THR A 278 -5.64 -14.97 17.88
C THR A 278 -4.26 -15.52 18.13
N TYR A 279 -3.26 -14.86 17.55
CA TYR A 279 -1.85 -15.12 17.77
C TYR A 279 -1.23 -13.95 18.49
N GLN A 280 -0.28 -14.25 19.38
CA GLN A 280 0.65 -13.27 19.90
C GLN A 280 2.06 -13.63 19.45
N ALA A 281 2.85 -12.58 19.23
CA ALA A 281 4.24 -12.76 18.90
C ALA A 281 5.14 -11.71 19.57
N LYS A 282 6.29 -12.17 20.05
CA LYS A 282 7.40 -11.27 20.36
C LYS A 282 8.18 -11.00 19.08
N LEU A 283 8.25 -9.72 18.71
CA LEU A 283 9.07 -9.21 17.62
C LEU A 283 10.34 -8.62 18.21
N VAL A 284 11.48 -9.01 17.68
CA VAL A 284 12.80 -8.55 18.15
C VAL A 284 13.51 -7.82 17.03
N LYS A 285 14.24 -6.76 17.36
CA LYS A 285 15.06 -6.04 16.39
C LYS A 285 16.10 -7.00 15.81
N ASP A 286 16.08 -7.15 14.49
CA ASP A 286 17.03 -7.95 13.74
C ASP A 286 18.28 -7.11 13.49
N GLN A 287 19.37 -7.41 14.20
CA GLN A 287 20.62 -6.66 14.07
C GLN A 287 21.33 -6.88 12.74
N VAL A 288 21.06 -8.00 12.05
CA VAL A 288 21.69 -8.32 10.76
C VAL A 288 20.97 -7.60 9.63
N LYS A 289 19.64 -7.57 9.67
CA LYS A 289 18.82 -6.87 8.68
C LYS A 289 18.66 -5.37 8.96
N SER A 290 18.91 -4.93 10.19
CA SER A 290 18.91 -3.49 10.51
C SER A 290 20.21 -2.85 10.06
N GLN A 291 20.16 -2.00 9.03
CA GLN A 291 21.36 -1.47 8.38
C GLN A 291 21.27 0.04 8.18
N GLU A 292 22.43 0.70 8.24
CA GLU A 292 22.56 2.10 7.83
C GLU A 292 22.75 2.17 6.32
N LEU A 293 21.83 2.83 5.62
CA LEU A 293 21.84 2.84 4.15
C LEU A 293 21.28 4.16 3.59
N ARG A 294 21.71 4.51 2.38
CA ARG A 294 21.15 5.65 1.63
C ARG A 294 19.79 5.26 1.07
N THR A 295 18.73 5.74 1.72
CA THR A 295 17.36 5.30 1.44
C THR A 295 16.75 5.92 0.19
N SER A 296 17.26 7.05 -0.32
CA SER A 296 16.80 7.73 -1.56
C SER A 296 17.93 8.11 -2.50
N CYS A 297 17.62 8.33 -3.79
CA CYS A 297 18.63 8.72 -4.77
C CYS A 297 19.28 10.07 -4.47
N ASN A 298 18.55 10.93 -3.76
CA ASN A 298 18.97 12.28 -3.40
C ASN A 298 19.46 12.36 -1.94
N ALA A 299 19.49 11.24 -1.21
CA ALA A 299 19.91 11.22 0.19
C ALA A 299 21.38 11.65 0.32
N LEU A 300 21.63 12.73 1.06
CA LEU A 300 22.98 13.22 1.34
C LEU A 300 23.68 12.41 2.45
N GLN A 301 22.90 11.77 3.31
CA GLN A 301 23.35 10.99 4.45
C GLN A 301 22.67 9.62 4.45
N GLN A 302 23.27 8.68 5.17
CA GLN A 302 22.66 7.38 5.43
C GLN A 302 21.69 7.49 6.62
N SER A 303 20.76 6.55 6.68
CA SER A 303 19.79 6.43 7.77
C SER A 303 19.67 4.97 8.19
N VAL A 304 19.55 4.72 9.49
CA VAL A 304 19.32 3.37 10.02
C VAL A 304 17.91 2.92 9.66
N VAL A 305 17.81 1.85 8.88
CA VAL A 305 16.55 1.16 8.60
C VAL A 305 16.42 0.00 9.58
N VAL A 306 15.54 0.15 10.56
CA VAL A 306 15.29 -0.90 11.56
C VAL A 306 14.41 -1.99 10.98
N LYS A 307 14.79 -3.25 11.24
CA LYS A 307 14.02 -4.45 10.89
C LYS A 307 13.74 -5.26 12.14
N TYR A 308 12.61 -5.95 12.13
CA TYR A 308 12.22 -6.89 13.18
C TYR A 308 12.13 -8.29 12.60
N ALA A 309 12.36 -9.29 13.46
CA ALA A 309 12.10 -10.70 13.20
C ALA A 309 11.08 -11.22 14.23
N VAL A 310 10.34 -12.27 13.85
CA VAL A 310 9.47 -12.98 14.77
C VAL A 310 10.32 -13.96 15.58
N ASP A 311 10.36 -13.80 16.90
CA ASP A 311 11.14 -14.64 17.81
C ASP A 311 10.30 -15.77 18.40
N ASN A 312 9.10 -15.44 18.87
CA ASN A 312 8.19 -16.39 19.52
C ASN A 312 6.76 -16.14 19.04
N LEU A 313 6.20 -17.07 18.27
CA LEU A 313 4.81 -17.03 17.77
C LEU A 313 3.99 -18.13 18.43
N TYR A 314 2.90 -17.78 19.10
CA TYR A 314 2.01 -18.76 19.71
C TYR A 314 0.53 -18.39 19.56
N LEU A 315 -0.29 -19.43 19.39
CA LEU A 315 -1.74 -19.33 19.34
C LEU A 315 -2.27 -19.11 20.76
N THR A 316 -2.95 -17.99 21.01
CA THR A 316 -3.52 -17.67 22.32
C THR A 316 -4.98 -18.07 22.44
N SER A 317 -5.73 -18.01 21.33
CA SER A 317 -7.13 -18.45 21.34
C SER A 317 -7.61 -18.94 19.97
N ARG A 318 -8.53 -19.90 20.01
CA ARG A 318 -9.28 -20.38 18.85
C ARG A 318 -10.76 -20.45 19.21
N LYS A 319 -11.60 -19.77 18.45
CA LYS A 319 -13.06 -19.89 18.54
C LYS A 319 -13.58 -20.44 17.22
N VAL A 320 -14.21 -21.61 17.27
CA VAL A 320 -14.86 -22.23 16.11
C VAL A 320 -16.35 -21.97 16.24
N VAL A 321 -16.97 -21.44 15.19
CA VAL A 321 -18.43 -21.36 15.13
C VAL A 321 -18.95 -22.78 14.90
N THR A 322 -19.44 -23.43 15.95
CA THR A 322 -20.27 -24.63 15.81
C THR A 322 -21.64 -24.17 15.36
N TYR A 323 -21.99 -24.47 14.11
CA TYR A 323 -23.39 -24.44 13.70
C TYR A 323 -24.08 -25.56 14.49
N SER A 324 -24.86 -25.19 15.51
CA SER A 324 -25.88 -26.08 16.03
C SER A 324 -26.89 -26.30 14.91
N VAL A 325 -26.95 -27.53 14.40
CA VAL A 325 -27.87 -27.96 13.33
C VAL A 325 -29.32 -27.76 13.75
#